data_AF-A0A922FNV9-F1
#
_entry.id   AF-A0A922FNV9-F1
#
_cell.length_a   1.000
_cell.length_b   1.000
_cell.length_c   1.000
_cell.angle_alpha   90.00
_cell.angle_beta   90.00
_cell.angle_gamma   90.00
#
_symmetry.space_group_name_H-M   'P 1'
#
loop_
_entity.id
_entity.type
_entity.pdbx_description
1 polymer ?
#
loop_
_entity_poly.entity_id
_entity_poly.type
_entity_poly.pdbx_seq_one_letter_code
_entity_poly.pdbx_strand_id
1 'polypeptide(L)'
;MPEKEMVVIERKATPSLVDLCVKTAIDNVRYLGDVGETDLDLLGQILPHCTVDQLMHVEKCSEGRDLSPVTDKLWKRFYEKQFGTRNTEKVVERMAKSLNSYKWIRLYEAKSEAVAEHEKKAAARIKQLYKKENARKQSRQVQLCTKVPPSKYKRSFYGGGGPGHNVSNHKSNLMKKSKIEFLNR
;
A
#
# COMPACT_ATOMS: atom_id res chain seq x y z
N MET A 1 -18.74 -45.78 -55.62
CA MET A 1 -18.59 -44.35 -55.96
C MET A 1 -18.56 -43.59 -54.65
N PRO A 2 -17.45 -42.97 -54.22
CA PRO A 2 -17.45 -42.18 -53.00
C PRO A 2 -17.99 -40.78 -53.28
N GLU A 3 -18.99 -40.38 -52.50
CA GLU A 3 -19.58 -39.04 -52.48
C GLU A 3 -18.55 -38.05 -51.93
N LYS A 4 -18.22 -37.01 -52.71
CA LYS A 4 -17.37 -35.91 -52.26
C LYS A 4 -18.22 -34.98 -51.40
N GLU A 5 -17.99 -34.99 -50.10
CA GLU A 5 -18.47 -33.94 -49.20
C GLU A 5 -17.88 -32.59 -49.65
N MET A 6 -18.76 -31.68 -50.08
CA MET A 6 -18.41 -30.30 -50.37
C MET A 6 -18.22 -29.56 -49.05
N VAL A 7 -16.96 -29.30 -48.70
CA VAL A 7 -16.63 -28.35 -47.65
C VAL A 7 -17.08 -26.97 -48.11
N VAL A 8 -18.20 -26.50 -47.56
CA VAL A 8 -18.68 -25.12 -47.73
C VAL A 8 -17.71 -24.21 -46.99
N ILE A 9 -16.72 -23.69 -47.70
CA ILE A 9 -15.88 -22.59 -47.23
C ILE A 9 -16.80 -21.36 -47.23
N GLU A 10 -17.36 -21.03 -46.07
CA GLU A 10 -17.99 -19.73 -45.86
C GLU A 10 -17.01 -18.64 -46.30
N ARG A 11 -17.36 -17.94 -47.39
CA ARG A 11 -16.65 -16.75 -47.81
C ARG A 11 -16.82 -15.72 -46.70
N LYS A 12 -15.78 -15.52 -45.89
CA LYS A 12 -15.76 -14.43 -44.90
C LYS A 12 -16.08 -13.13 -45.64
N ALA A 13 -17.22 -12.53 -45.33
CA ALA A 13 -17.60 -11.24 -45.89
C ALA A 13 -16.46 -10.25 -45.64
N THR A 14 -16.12 -9.46 -46.65
CA THR A 14 -15.12 -8.40 -46.49
C THR A 14 -15.60 -7.45 -45.40
N PRO A 15 -14.82 -7.25 -44.32
CA PRO A 15 -15.26 -6.43 -43.20
C PRO A 15 -15.49 -4.99 -43.67
N SER A 16 -16.48 -4.34 -43.06
CA SER A 16 -16.72 -2.92 -43.25
C SER A 16 -15.48 -2.12 -42.84
N LEU A 17 -15.28 -0.95 -43.45
CA LEU A 17 -14.25 -0.01 -43.00
C LEU A 17 -14.44 0.34 -41.53
N VAL A 18 -15.69 0.48 -41.08
CA VAL A 18 -16.01 0.75 -39.66
C VAL A 18 -15.53 -0.39 -38.77
N ASP A 19 -15.77 -1.65 -39.17
CA ASP A 19 -15.34 -2.81 -38.39
C ASP A 19 -13.81 -2.90 -38.27
N LEU A 20 -13.10 -2.53 -39.34
CA LEU A 20 -11.64 -2.47 -39.34
C LEU A 20 -11.13 -1.38 -38.40
N CYS A 21 -11.75 -0.19 -38.41
CA CYS A 21 -11.41 0.90 -37.51
C CYS A 21 -11.70 0.55 -36.04
N VAL A 22 -12.84 -0.08 -35.75
CA VAL A 22 -13.20 -0.52 -34.41
C VAL A 22 -12.20 -1.57 -33.89
N LYS A 23 -11.85 -2.56 -34.72
CA LYS A 23 -10.82 -3.56 -34.35
C LYS A 23 -9.47 -2.90 -34.06
N THR A 24 -9.04 -1.99 -34.93
CA THR A 24 -7.78 -1.27 -34.74
C THR A 24 -7.82 -0.42 -33.46
N ALA A 25 -8.95 0.19 -33.13
CA ALA A 25 -9.14 0.92 -31.89
C ALA A 25 -9.09 0.00 -30.67
N ILE A 26 -9.71 -1.18 -30.75
CA ILE A 26 -9.66 -2.22 -29.69
C ILE A 26 -8.21 -2.70 -29.46
N ASP A 27 -7.44 -2.92 -30.52
CA ASP A 27 -6.04 -3.35 -30.41
C ASP A 27 -5.15 -2.26 -29.79
N ASN A 28 -5.53 -0.99 -29.96
CA ASN A 28 -4.77 0.18 -29.51
C ASN A 28 -5.44 0.94 -28.34
N VAL A 29 -6.30 0.26 -27.56
CA VAL A 29 -7.03 0.87 -26.43
C VAL A 29 -6.11 1.59 -25.42
N ARG A 30 -4.86 1.15 -25.30
CA ARG A 30 -3.85 1.77 -24.41
C ARG A 30 -3.58 3.24 -24.73
N TYR A 31 -3.84 3.66 -25.96
CA TYR A 31 -3.61 5.02 -26.44
C TYR A 31 -4.89 5.85 -26.51
N LEU A 32 -6.03 5.28 -26.09
CA LEU A 32 -7.28 6.04 -25.97
C LEU A 32 -7.18 6.99 -24.77
N GLY A 33 -7.29 8.29 -25.06
CA GLY A 33 -7.36 9.37 -24.09
C GLY A 33 -8.73 10.03 -24.14
N ASP A 34 -8.76 11.28 -24.58
CA ASP A 34 -10.01 12.01 -24.83
C ASP A 34 -10.73 11.47 -26.07
N VAL A 35 -12.01 11.12 -25.93
CA VAL A 35 -12.83 10.57 -27.02
C VAL A 35 -13.73 11.61 -27.70
N GLY A 36 -13.66 12.88 -27.28
CA GLY A 36 -14.36 14.01 -27.90
C GLY A 36 -15.82 13.71 -28.21
N GLU A 37 -16.25 13.97 -29.46
CA GLU A 37 -17.63 13.79 -29.96
C GLU A 37 -17.89 12.42 -30.64
N THR A 38 -17.05 11.41 -30.40
CA THR A 38 -17.21 10.07 -31.01
C THR A 38 -18.57 9.46 -30.70
N ASP A 39 -19.19 8.79 -31.67
CA ASP A 39 -20.52 8.18 -31.48
C ASP A 39 -20.58 7.22 -30.28
N LEU A 40 -21.66 7.30 -29.50
CA LEU A 40 -21.89 6.46 -28.32
C LEU A 40 -21.99 4.99 -28.68
N ASP A 41 -22.52 4.68 -29.86
CA ASP A 41 -22.66 3.30 -30.33
C ASP A 41 -21.30 2.67 -30.64
N LEU A 42 -20.37 3.43 -31.25
CA LEU A 42 -18.99 3.00 -31.48
C LEU A 42 -18.23 2.84 -30.16
N LEU A 43 -18.41 3.79 -29.23
CA LEU A 43 -17.86 3.68 -27.89
C LEU A 43 -18.40 2.45 -27.14
N GLY A 44 -19.67 2.12 -27.35
CA GLY A 44 -20.30 0.91 -26.82
C GLY A 44 -19.65 -0.39 -27.30
N GLN A 45 -18.96 -0.38 -28.45
CA GLN A 45 -18.22 -1.52 -28.97
C GLN A 45 -16.77 -1.54 -28.49
N ILE A 46 -16.12 -0.38 -28.35
CA ILE A 46 -14.68 -0.30 -28.03
C ILE A 46 -14.46 -0.37 -26.50
N LEU A 47 -15.20 0.42 -25.73
CA LEU A 47 -15.00 0.57 -24.27
C LEU A 47 -15.15 -0.72 -23.45
N PRO A 48 -15.98 -1.72 -23.82
CA PRO A 48 -16.03 -3.00 -23.10
C PRO A 48 -14.70 -3.76 -23.07
N HIS A 49 -13.80 -3.49 -24.01
CA HIS A 49 -12.48 -4.12 -24.09
C HIS A 49 -11.41 -3.41 -23.24
N CYS A 50 -11.73 -2.24 -22.69
CA CYS A 50 -10.82 -1.49 -21.82
C CYS A 50 -10.57 -2.20 -20.49
N THR A 51 -9.37 -2.04 -19.94
CA THR A 51 -9.11 -2.30 -18.53
C THR A 51 -9.71 -1.19 -17.66
N VAL A 52 -9.81 -1.45 -16.35
CA VAL A 52 -10.34 -0.45 -15.41
C VAL A 52 -9.53 0.84 -15.44
N ASP A 53 -8.20 0.74 -15.44
CA ASP A 53 -7.32 1.90 -15.43
C ASP A 53 -7.43 2.71 -16.72
N GLN A 54 -7.60 2.03 -17.87
CA GLN A 54 -7.83 2.68 -19.15
C GLN A 54 -9.18 3.39 -19.19
N LEU A 55 -10.24 2.75 -18.72
CA LEU A 55 -11.57 3.37 -18.67
C LEU A 55 -11.57 4.58 -17.73
N MET A 56 -10.85 4.50 -16.60
CA MET A 56 -10.67 5.62 -15.69
C MET A 56 -9.88 6.76 -16.31
N HIS A 57 -8.85 6.45 -17.10
CA HIS A 57 -8.08 7.46 -17.82
C HIS A 57 -8.94 8.18 -18.86
N VAL A 58 -9.70 7.44 -19.66
CA VAL A 58 -10.62 7.98 -20.67
C VAL A 58 -11.66 8.91 -20.04
N GLU A 59 -12.27 8.53 -18.92
CA GLU A 59 -13.23 9.40 -18.23
C GLU A 59 -12.58 10.66 -17.64
N LYS A 60 -11.33 10.58 -17.17
CA LYS A 60 -10.60 11.76 -16.66
C LYS A 60 -10.14 12.69 -17.76
N CYS A 61 -9.81 12.17 -18.95
CA CYS A 61 -9.36 12.96 -20.08
C CYS A 61 -10.51 13.56 -20.91
N SER A 62 -11.68 12.93 -20.91
CA SER A 62 -12.86 13.41 -21.65
C SER A 62 -13.64 14.46 -20.84
N GLU A 63 -12.98 15.56 -20.47
CA GLU A 63 -13.60 16.65 -19.70
C GLU A 63 -14.69 17.35 -20.55
N GLY A 64 -15.92 17.38 -20.04
CA GLY A 64 -17.05 18.10 -20.69
C GLY A 64 -18.09 17.22 -21.38
N ARG A 65 -17.88 15.90 -21.46
CA ARG A 65 -18.86 14.96 -22.03
C ARG A 65 -19.33 13.91 -21.03
N ASP A 66 -20.65 13.72 -20.94
CA ASP A 66 -21.23 12.65 -20.12
C ASP A 66 -21.19 11.29 -20.84
N LEU A 67 -20.18 10.47 -20.54
CA LEU A 67 -20.06 9.08 -21.03
C LEU A 67 -20.90 8.07 -20.22
N SER A 68 -21.59 8.53 -19.17
CA SER A 68 -22.41 7.73 -18.24
C SER A 68 -23.34 6.70 -18.91
N PRO A 69 -24.03 6.98 -20.04
CA PRO A 69 -24.93 6.00 -20.67
C PRO A 69 -24.26 4.67 -21.05
N VAL A 70 -22.98 4.74 -21.43
CA VAL A 70 -22.16 3.58 -21.82
C VAL A 70 -21.33 3.11 -20.64
N THR A 71 -20.69 4.03 -19.91
CA THR A 71 -19.71 3.68 -18.88
C THR A 71 -20.33 3.17 -17.60
N ASP A 72 -21.51 3.61 -17.17
CA ASP A 72 -22.11 3.14 -15.90
C ASP A 72 -22.35 1.63 -15.91
N LYS A 73 -22.77 1.08 -17.06
CA LYS A 73 -22.95 -0.37 -17.23
C LYS A 73 -21.62 -1.12 -17.11
N LEU A 74 -20.54 -0.54 -17.64
CA LEU A 74 -19.19 -1.10 -17.57
C LEU A 74 -18.66 -1.03 -16.13
N TRP A 75 -18.79 0.12 -15.47
CA TRP A 75 -18.38 0.31 -14.08
C TRP A 75 -19.10 -0.63 -13.12
N LYS A 76 -20.40 -0.89 -13.33
CA LYS A 76 -21.13 -1.91 -12.56
C LYS A 76 -20.49 -3.30 -12.71
N ARG A 77 -20.16 -3.71 -13.95
CA ARG A 77 -19.50 -5.00 -14.23
C ARG A 77 -18.09 -5.06 -13.62
N PHE A 78 -17.32 -3.99 -13.70
CA PHE A 78 -15.99 -3.94 -13.08
C PHE A 78 -16.06 -4.00 -11.56
N TYR A 79 -17.01 -3.30 -10.95
CA TYR A 79 -17.23 -3.35 -9.52
C TYR A 79 -17.60 -4.77 -9.05
N GLU A 80 -18.46 -5.47 -9.81
CA GLU A 80 -18.80 -6.86 -9.56
C GLU A 80 -17.60 -7.80 -9.69
N LYS A 81 -16.78 -7.61 -10.73
CA LYS A 81 -15.57 -8.42 -10.95
C LYS A 81 -14.52 -8.22 -9.85
N GLN A 82 -14.32 -6.98 -9.38
CA GLN A 82 -13.29 -6.64 -8.39
C GLN A 82 -13.73 -6.96 -6.96
N PHE A 83 -14.98 -6.66 -6.62
CA PHE A 83 -15.45 -6.72 -5.24
C PHE A 83 -16.51 -7.81 -4.97
N GLY A 84 -16.95 -8.51 -6.01
CA GLY A 84 -17.95 -9.57 -5.93
C GLY A 84 -19.40 -9.10 -5.94
N THR A 85 -20.28 -10.03 -6.32
CA THR A 85 -21.74 -9.85 -6.44
C THR A 85 -22.39 -9.35 -5.14
N ARG A 86 -22.09 -9.97 -4.00
CA ARG A 86 -22.67 -9.60 -2.69
C ARG A 86 -22.48 -8.13 -2.34
N ASN A 87 -21.36 -7.55 -2.73
CA ASN A 87 -21.08 -6.15 -2.47
C ASN A 87 -21.84 -5.24 -3.44
N THR A 88 -21.99 -5.65 -4.70
CA THR A 88 -22.78 -4.91 -5.70
C THR A 88 -24.24 -4.83 -5.28
N GLU A 89 -24.83 -5.95 -4.83
CA GLU A 89 -26.21 -6.04 -4.36
C GLU A 89 -26.45 -5.09 -3.20
N LYS A 90 -25.56 -5.09 -2.19
CA LYS A 90 -25.62 -4.14 -1.07
C LYS A 90 -25.54 -2.68 -1.49
N VAL A 91 -24.85 -2.37 -2.59
CA VAL A 91 -24.79 -1.00 -3.12
C VAL A 91 -26.07 -0.66 -3.85
N VAL A 92 -26.59 -1.56 -4.70
CA VAL A 92 -27.86 -1.39 -5.40
C VAL A 92 -29.01 -1.25 -4.41
N GLU A 93 -29.06 -2.06 -3.36
CA GLU A 93 -30.08 -1.96 -2.30
C GLU A 93 -29.99 -0.61 -1.56
N ARG A 94 -28.76 -0.13 -1.27
CA ARG A 94 -28.59 1.18 -0.63
C ARG A 94 -29.02 2.30 -1.55
N MET A 95 -28.67 2.22 -2.84
CA MET A 95 -29.14 3.16 -3.85
C MET A 95 -30.65 3.11 -4.03
N ALA A 96 -31.30 1.96 -3.92
CA ALA A 96 -32.76 1.88 -4.04
C ALA A 96 -33.46 2.46 -2.81
N LYS A 97 -32.83 2.36 -1.64
CA LYS A 97 -33.33 2.94 -0.38
C LYS A 97 -33.12 4.45 -0.28
N SER A 98 -32.03 4.96 -0.85
CA SER A 98 -31.80 6.39 -0.99
C SER A 98 -32.49 6.89 -2.26
N LEU A 99 -33.22 8.01 -2.24
CA LEU A 99 -33.75 8.62 -3.48
C LEU A 99 -32.66 9.16 -4.44
N ASN A 100 -31.38 8.87 -4.17
CA ASN A 100 -30.22 9.37 -4.90
C ASN A 100 -29.55 8.26 -5.70
N SER A 101 -29.52 8.41 -7.02
CA SER A 101 -28.67 7.62 -7.91
C SER A 101 -27.25 8.21 -7.94
N TYR A 102 -26.24 7.39 -7.63
CA TYR A 102 -24.84 7.78 -7.76
C TYR A 102 -24.22 7.14 -9.01
N LYS A 103 -23.32 7.87 -9.69
CA LYS A 103 -22.50 7.31 -10.79
C LYS A 103 -21.65 6.15 -10.25
N TRP A 104 -21.58 5.04 -10.99
CA TRP A 104 -20.87 3.84 -10.53
C TRP A 104 -19.35 4.07 -10.39
N ILE A 105 -18.78 4.97 -11.19
CA ILE A 105 -17.37 5.35 -11.08
C ILE A 105 -17.02 5.90 -9.70
N ARG A 106 -17.84 6.81 -9.14
CA ARG A 106 -17.58 7.42 -7.83
C ARG A 106 -17.59 6.39 -6.70
N LEU A 107 -18.46 5.40 -6.81
CA LEU A 107 -18.52 4.30 -5.85
C LEU A 107 -17.34 3.34 -5.97
N TYR A 108 -16.88 3.13 -7.19
CA TYR A 108 -15.68 2.35 -7.45
C TYR A 108 -14.46 3.04 -6.82
N GLU A 109 -14.27 4.33 -7.09
CA GLU A 109 -13.17 5.13 -6.52
C GLU A 109 -13.21 5.12 -4.99
N ALA A 110 -14.33 5.50 -4.38
CA ALA A 110 -14.47 5.55 -2.92
C ALA A 110 -14.18 4.19 -2.25
N LYS A 111 -14.59 3.09 -2.89
CA LYS A 111 -14.31 1.76 -2.37
C LYS A 111 -12.85 1.34 -2.56
N SER A 112 -12.28 1.65 -3.72
CA SER A 112 -10.88 1.38 -4.01
C SER A 112 -9.96 2.10 -3.01
N GLU A 113 -10.28 3.34 -2.68
CA GLU A 113 -9.58 4.11 -1.64
C GLU A 113 -9.71 3.45 -0.26
N ALA A 114 -10.91 3.03 0.14
CA ALA A 114 -11.13 2.35 1.40
C ALA A 114 -10.34 1.03 1.52
N VAL A 115 -10.24 0.27 0.42
CA VAL A 115 -9.41 -0.95 0.37
C VAL A 115 -7.93 -0.60 0.49
N ALA A 116 -7.45 0.38 -0.27
CA ALA A 116 -6.06 0.83 -0.22
C ALA A 116 -5.67 1.35 1.18
N GLU A 117 -6.56 2.04 1.88
CA GLU A 117 -6.34 2.43 3.27
C GLU A 117 -6.24 1.24 4.21
N HIS A 118 -7.11 0.25 4.06
CA HIS A 118 -7.10 -0.94 4.89
C HIS A 118 -5.79 -1.74 4.67
N GLU A 119 -5.34 -1.85 3.43
CA GLU A 119 -4.05 -2.46 3.08
C GLU A 119 -2.88 -1.68 3.69
N LYS A 120 -2.86 -0.35 3.59
CA LYS A 120 -1.83 0.51 4.22
C LYS A 120 -1.79 0.31 5.73
N LYS A 121 -2.95 0.27 6.41
CA LYS A 121 -3.05 0.03 7.86
C LYS A 121 -2.52 -1.36 8.23
N ALA A 122 -2.88 -2.39 7.47
CA ALA A 122 -2.38 -3.75 7.67
C ALA A 122 -0.85 -3.85 7.47
N ALA A 123 -0.32 -3.26 6.39
CA ALA A 123 1.11 -3.21 6.12
C ALA A 123 1.88 -2.45 7.22
N ALA A 124 1.34 -1.33 7.71
CA ALA A 124 1.92 -0.58 8.80
C ALA A 124 1.98 -1.40 10.10
N ARG A 125 0.90 -2.13 10.41
CA ARG A 125 0.85 -3.04 11.57
C ARG A 125 1.92 -4.12 11.48
N ILE A 126 2.07 -4.76 10.32
CA ILE A 126 3.11 -5.78 10.09
C ILE A 126 4.50 -5.18 10.28
N LYS A 127 4.76 -4.00 9.69
CA LYS A 127 6.04 -3.28 9.83
C LYS A 127 6.36 -2.95 11.29
N GLN A 128 5.36 -2.55 12.08
CA GLN A 128 5.54 -2.30 13.52
C GLN A 128 5.91 -3.57 14.29
N LEU A 129 5.27 -4.70 14.00
CA LEU A 129 5.59 -5.98 14.63
C LEU A 129 7.04 -6.40 14.34
N TYR A 130 7.49 -6.30 13.09
CA TYR A 130 8.88 -6.59 12.74
C TYR A 130 9.87 -5.65 13.44
N LYS A 131 9.58 -4.35 13.51
CA LYS A 131 10.42 -3.39 14.25
C LYS A 131 10.53 -3.76 15.72
N LYS A 132 9.41 -4.10 16.37
CA LYS A 132 9.37 -4.51 17.78
C LYS A 132 10.18 -5.78 18.02
N GLU A 133 10.02 -6.76 17.13
CA GLU A 133 10.76 -8.03 17.22
C GLU A 133 12.26 -7.84 16.99
N ASN A 134 12.65 -7.00 16.03
CA ASN A 134 14.04 -6.68 15.79
C ASN A 134 14.67 -5.95 16.99
N ALA A 135 13.96 -4.98 17.58
CA ALA A 135 14.41 -4.29 18.80
C ALA A 135 14.59 -5.27 19.97
N ARG A 136 13.69 -6.25 20.13
CA ARG A 136 13.80 -7.33 21.13
C ARG A 136 15.03 -8.21 20.91
N LYS A 137 15.41 -8.48 19.66
CA LYS A 137 16.62 -9.23 19.33
C LYS A 137 17.89 -8.40 19.57
N GLN A 138 17.89 -7.13 19.15
CA GLN A 138 19.00 -6.21 19.35
C GLN A 138 19.28 -5.91 20.83
N SER A 139 18.25 -5.83 21.68
CA SER A 139 18.45 -5.63 23.12
C SER A 139 19.10 -6.83 23.81
N ARG A 140 19.02 -8.03 23.23
CA ARG A 140 19.69 -9.25 23.70
C ARG A 140 21.10 -9.41 23.14
N GLN A 141 21.45 -8.62 22.12
CA GLN A 141 22.77 -8.69 21.49
C GLN A 141 23.78 -7.88 22.30
N VAL A 142 24.99 -8.43 22.48
CA VAL A 142 26.10 -7.74 23.11
C VAL A 142 26.46 -6.52 22.26
N GLN A 143 26.25 -5.32 22.79
CA GLN A 143 26.66 -4.08 22.14
C GLN A 143 28.13 -3.80 22.47
N LEU A 144 28.94 -3.59 21.44
CA LEU A 144 30.32 -3.14 21.62
C LEU A 144 30.28 -1.71 22.19
N CYS A 145 30.74 -1.52 23.42
CA CYS A 145 30.81 -0.20 24.03
C CYS A 145 31.93 0.59 23.35
N THR A 146 31.58 1.52 22.45
CA THR A 146 32.54 2.45 21.83
C THR A 146 32.98 3.55 22.80
N LYS A 147 32.24 3.71 23.90
CA LYS A 147 32.58 4.63 24.98
C LYS A 147 33.63 3.97 25.86
N VAL A 148 34.88 4.39 25.69
CA VAL A 148 35.92 4.10 26.69
C VAL A 148 35.39 4.63 28.03
N PRO A 149 35.24 3.79 29.07
CA PRO A 149 34.75 4.26 30.35
C PRO A 149 35.65 5.41 30.83
N PRO A 150 35.08 6.52 31.33
CA PRO A 150 35.88 7.67 31.72
C PRO A 150 36.90 7.21 32.76
N SER A 151 38.19 7.45 32.49
CA SER A 151 39.32 7.09 33.33
C SER A 151 39.37 7.96 34.59
N LYS A 152 38.29 7.99 35.38
CA LYS A 152 38.19 8.84 36.58
C LYS A 152 39.06 8.39 37.74
N TYR A 153 39.71 7.25 37.61
CA TYR A 153 40.82 6.90 38.48
C TYR A 153 41.91 6.31 37.60
N LYS A 154 43.01 7.04 37.41
CA LYS A 154 44.31 6.39 37.28
C LYS A 154 44.43 5.52 38.53
N ARG A 155 44.00 4.27 38.45
CA ARG A 155 44.35 3.26 39.44
C ARG A 155 45.84 3.08 39.21
N SER A 156 46.62 3.89 39.92
CA SER A 156 48.07 3.81 39.88
C SER A 156 48.40 2.38 40.29
N PHE A 157 48.89 1.61 39.33
CA PHE A 157 49.35 0.25 39.53
C PHE A 157 50.59 0.21 40.45
N TYR A 158 51.09 1.38 40.88
CA TYR A 158 52.07 1.56 41.94
C TYR A 158 51.59 2.59 42.96
N GLY A 159 51.58 2.21 44.24
CA GLY A 159 50.96 2.97 45.32
C GLY A 159 51.34 4.46 45.37
N GLY A 160 50.39 5.31 45.73
CA GLY A 160 50.65 6.73 45.95
C GLY A 160 49.39 7.56 46.22
N GLY A 161 49.16 7.84 47.51
CA GLY A 161 48.53 9.04 48.08
C GLY A 161 47.29 9.67 47.43
N GLY A 162 46.11 9.37 47.96
CA GLY A 162 44.91 10.23 47.90
C GLY A 162 44.41 10.53 49.33
N PRO A 163 43.66 11.62 49.58
CA PRO A 163 43.61 12.30 50.86
C PRO A 163 42.76 11.53 51.89
N GLY A 164 43.38 10.54 52.53
CA GLY A 164 42.83 9.89 53.71
C GLY A 164 43.17 10.70 54.94
N HIS A 165 42.23 10.84 55.86
CA HIS A 165 42.56 11.29 57.21
C HIS A 165 43.71 10.45 57.76
N ASN A 166 44.76 11.09 58.26
CA ASN A 166 45.98 10.42 58.72
C ASN A 166 45.71 9.67 60.03
N VAL A 167 45.19 8.45 59.91
CA VAL A 167 44.94 7.50 61.03
C VAL A 167 46.09 6.51 61.22
N SER A 168 47.22 6.75 60.54
CA SER A 168 48.38 5.85 60.48
C SER A 168 49.08 5.63 61.83
N ASN A 169 48.96 6.56 62.79
CA ASN A 169 49.67 6.47 64.07
C ASN A 169 48.91 5.72 65.19
N HIS A 170 47.71 5.18 64.94
CA HIS A 170 46.95 4.44 65.96
C HIS A 170 47.20 2.94 65.80
N LYS A 171 47.64 2.27 66.88
CA LYS A 171 48.15 0.89 66.80
C LYS A 171 47.08 -0.19 66.54
N SER A 172 45.79 0.08 66.74
CA SER A 172 44.71 -0.91 66.55
C SER A 172 43.59 -0.43 65.62
N ASN A 173 43.00 -1.37 64.88
CA ASN A 173 41.95 -1.10 63.88
C ASN A 173 40.67 -0.51 64.48
N LEU A 174 40.34 -0.87 65.72
CA LEU A 174 39.19 -0.31 66.44
C LEU A 174 39.37 1.20 66.68
N MET A 175 40.55 1.63 67.12
CA MET A 175 40.88 3.05 67.38
C MET A 175 40.93 3.89 66.09
N LYS A 176 41.29 3.28 64.96
CA LYS A 176 41.25 3.95 63.65
C LYS A 176 39.81 4.21 63.22
N LYS A 177 38.92 3.23 63.39
CA LYS A 177 37.50 3.34 62.99
C LYS A 177 36.78 4.44 63.76
N SER A 178 36.94 4.49 65.08
CA SER A 178 36.31 5.53 65.92
C SER A 178 36.85 6.94 65.65
N LYS A 179 38.13 7.10 65.30
CA LYS A 179 38.70 8.40 64.86
C LYS A 179 38.10 8.87 63.54
N ILE A 180 37.92 7.97 62.58
CA ILE A 180 37.30 8.29 61.27
C ILE A 180 35.82 8.67 61.47
N GLU A 181 35.09 7.94 62.30
CA GLU A 181 33.67 8.24 62.59
C GLU A 181 33.49 9.57 63.33
N PHE A 182 34.44 9.97 64.20
CA PHE A 182 34.44 11.29 64.84
C PHE A 182 34.72 12.43 63.87
N LEU A 183 35.66 12.26 62.93
CA LEU A 183 36.04 13.30 61.96
C LEU A 183 35.00 13.49 60.84
N ASN A 184 34.16 12.48 60.60
CA ASN A 184 33.10 12.51 59.59
C ASN A 184 31.74 13.00 60.14
N ARG A 185 31.70 13.53 61.35
CA ARG A 185 30.51 14.08 62.02
C ARG A 185 30.59 15.60 62.07
#